data_AF-A0A959C8B5-F1
#
_entry.id   AF-A0A959C8B5-F1
#
_cell.length_a   1.000
_cell.length_b   1.000
_cell.length_c   1.000
_cell.angle_alpha   90.00
_cell.angle_beta   90.00
_cell.angle_gamma   90.00
#
_symmetry.space_group_name_H-M   'P 1'
#
loop_
_entity.id
_entity.type
_entity.pdbx_description
1 polymer ?
#
loop_
_entity_poly.entity_id
_entity_poly.type
_entity_poly.pdbx_seq_one_letter_code
_entity_poly.pdbx_strand_id
1 'polypeptide(L)'
;MNYRYLTFLLAVFCWQLSAQNGSPLPRHLTSDEKTQLFQQGTPDDIVLSGLTDPPSQPVRTMAEWEELQAILIAWNGPSSWLEILAEIVRASREECRVVISCNSQNTIVSAQNYLNAAGVDITSNVEFIVGLTDAIWIRDYGPNCVYVNGVDSLYMVDWKYNRPSRKRDDSLATTIAPYFSVPLYRTLLAPADLVNTGGNFMSDGLGTAFASKLVLNENATGNIYGVSAKTEDQVDALLNDYMGIKRYIKMDVLPYDGIHHIDMHMKLLDEETLLVGEYPDSESDGPQIEANIAYVLGNYKSVFGTPFKVIRVPMPSFYDNGTYPPYAGQSALYPTFANAFFVNKTVLVPSYNSPLDAAAVDTFKKYLPGYRIFPIDCRNIIGSGGAIHCITKEVGVYDPLQIVHQPLPCMDNTLWPNGYPVWANLAHRSGIASASIYYATNPDGPWQSVDLPDYLMDDTTWTHKGYIPLQPAGTTVYYYIEATANSGKSIRRPMPAPEGWWQFCTLETVGVEAPSVAQLLDIYPNPASAITVIPVSASAGTWGQIQVFNALGQLVETVYSGNIPAGKTNYF
;
A
#
# COMPACT_ATOMS: atom_id res chain seq x y z
N MET A 1 -55.76 57.54 -41.12
CA MET A 1 -55.78 56.07 -41.09
C MET A 1 -54.58 55.57 -41.87
N ASN A 2 -53.52 55.14 -41.20
CA ASN A 2 -52.35 54.52 -41.84
C ASN A 2 -52.13 53.17 -41.14
N TYR A 3 -52.38 52.08 -41.86
CA TYR A 3 -52.08 50.73 -41.43
C TYR A 3 -50.57 50.50 -41.57
N ARG A 4 -49.90 50.25 -40.44
CA ARG A 4 -48.52 49.75 -40.40
C ARG A 4 -48.58 48.25 -40.09
N TYR A 5 -48.06 47.45 -41.01
CA TYR A 5 -47.80 46.03 -40.80
C TYR A 5 -46.70 45.88 -39.74
N LEU A 6 -46.99 45.08 -38.71
CA LEU A 6 -46.09 44.74 -37.62
C LEU A 6 -45.44 43.38 -37.95
N THR A 7 -44.17 43.40 -38.35
CA THR A 7 -43.36 42.19 -38.53
C THR A 7 -42.72 41.86 -37.18
N PHE A 8 -43.17 40.79 -36.52
CA PHE A 8 -42.53 40.26 -35.31
C PHE A 8 -41.28 39.46 -35.71
N LEU A 9 -40.11 39.98 -35.36
CA LEU A 9 -38.83 39.25 -35.40
C LEU A 9 -38.66 38.56 -34.04
N LEU A 10 -38.87 37.24 -34.01
CA LEU A 10 -38.52 36.41 -32.86
C LEU A 10 -36.98 36.22 -32.87
N ALA A 11 -36.28 36.97 -32.05
CA ALA A 11 -34.87 36.71 -31.76
C ALA A 11 -34.78 35.60 -30.72
N VAL A 12 -34.49 34.37 -31.16
CA VAL A 12 -34.10 33.27 -30.28
C VAL A 12 -32.67 33.53 -29.82
N PHE A 13 -32.52 34.05 -28.60
CA PHE A 13 -31.23 34.11 -27.91
C PHE A 13 -30.88 32.70 -27.43
N CYS A 14 -30.10 31.96 -28.23
CA CYS A 14 -29.39 30.78 -27.75
C CYS A 14 -28.29 31.25 -26.78
N TRP A 15 -28.57 31.20 -25.48
CA TRP A 15 -27.51 31.21 -24.47
C TRP A 15 -26.82 29.86 -24.53
N GLN A 16 -25.64 29.80 -25.17
CA GLN A 16 -24.68 28.75 -24.86
C GLN A 16 -24.22 28.98 -23.43
N LEU A 17 -24.78 28.21 -22.49
CA LEU A 17 -24.14 27.96 -21.20
C LEU A 17 -22.89 27.13 -21.49
N SER A 18 -21.78 27.79 -21.80
CA SER A 18 -20.47 27.22 -21.58
C SER A 18 -20.33 27.03 -20.07
N ALA A 19 -20.49 25.79 -19.60
CA ALA A 19 -20.04 25.44 -18.26
C ALA A 19 -18.57 25.88 -18.14
N GLN A 20 -18.26 26.74 -17.18
CA GLN A 20 -16.89 27.08 -16.82
C GLN A 20 -16.22 25.81 -16.25
N ASN A 21 -15.76 24.92 -17.11
CA ASN A 21 -14.75 23.95 -16.73
C ASN A 21 -13.41 24.68 -16.85
N GLY A 22 -12.87 25.12 -15.70
CA GLY A 22 -11.46 25.47 -15.61
C GLY A 22 -10.59 24.31 -16.09
N SER A 23 -9.33 24.62 -16.43
CA SER A 23 -8.36 23.56 -16.75
C SER A 23 -8.30 22.55 -15.60
N PRO A 24 -8.16 21.24 -15.88
CA PRO A 24 -8.12 20.24 -14.82
C PRO A 24 -6.98 20.52 -13.84
N LEU A 25 -7.26 20.42 -12.54
CA LEU A 25 -6.27 20.73 -11.51
C LEU A 25 -5.20 19.62 -11.45
N PRO A 26 -3.91 19.95 -11.60
CA PRO A 26 -2.83 18.97 -11.48
C PRO A 26 -2.68 18.52 -10.02
N ARG A 27 -1.89 17.47 -9.77
CA ARG A 27 -1.69 16.96 -8.41
C ARG A 27 -0.95 17.97 -7.53
N HIS A 28 -0.01 18.73 -8.08
CA HIS A 28 0.70 19.81 -7.39
C HIS A 28 -0.14 21.10 -7.28
N LEU A 29 0.25 22.02 -6.39
CA LEU A 29 -0.34 23.36 -6.32
C LEU A 29 0.04 24.18 -7.56
N THR A 30 -0.96 24.72 -8.26
CA THR A 30 -0.74 25.68 -9.34
C THR A 30 -0.23 27.03 -8.82
N SER A 31 0.33 27.87 -9.69
CA SER A 31 0.77 29.23 -9.33
C SER A 31 -0.38 30.09 -8.78
N ASP A 32 -1.59 29.91 -9.33
CA ASP A 32 -2.79 30.60 -8.87
C ASP A 32 -3.19 30.13 -7.47
N GLU A 33 -3.20 28.81 -7.23
CA GLU A 33 -3.48 28.25 -5.90
C GLU A 33 -2.48 28.74 -4.86
N LYS A 34 -1.18 28.77 -5.19
CA LYS A 34 -0.13 29.32 -4.30
C LYS A 34 -0.38 30.78 -3.92
N THR A 35 -0.94 31.57 -4.84
CA THR A 35 -1.28 32.98 -4.59
C THR A 35 -2.53 33.11 -3.72
N GLN A 36 -3.47 32.17 -3.84
CA GLN A 36 -4.70 32.12 -3.06
C GLN A 36 -4.49 31.63 -1.61
N LEU A 37 -3.40 30.91 -1.31
CA LEU A 37 -3.08 30.46 0.05
C LEU A 37 -3.07 31.60 1.09
N PHE A 38 -2.74 32.81 0.65
CA PHE A 38 -2.67 34.00 1.51
C PHE A 38 -3.97 34.83 1.57
N GLN A 39 -4.99 34.47 0.77
CA GLN A 39 -6.29 35.13 0.76
C GLN A 39 -7.23 34.39 1.72
N GLN A 40 -7.19 34.77 3.00
CA GLN A 40 -8.08 34.23 4.01
C GLN A 40 -9.52 34.69 3.76
N GLY A 41 -10.36 33.73 3.37
CA GLY A 41 -11.81 33.85 3.32
C GLY A 41 -12.42 32.46 3.15
N THR A 42 -13.17 32.01 4.14
CA THR A 42 -14.11 30.89 3.99
C THR A 42 -15.30 31.37 3.15
N PRO A 43 -15.67 30.71 2.03
CA PRO A 43 -17.07 30.64 1.66
C PRO A 43 -17.78 29.80 2.72
N ASP A 44 -18.93 30.26 3.19
CA ASP A 44 -19.68 29.80 4.36
C ASP A 44 -20.44 28.46 4.14
N ASP A 45 -20.08 27.69 3.10
CA ASP A 45 -21.04 26.77 2.47
C ASP A 45 -20.77 25.27 2.74
N ILE A 46 -19.58 24.90 3.24
CA ILE A 46 -19.20 23.49 3.46
C ILE A 46 -19.21 23.17 4.96
N VAL A 47 -20.20 22.40 5.39
CA VAL A 47 -20.30 21.92 6.77
C VAL A 47 -19.36 20.72 6.94
N LEU A 48 -18.23 20.95 7.61
CA LEU A 48 -17.30 19.89 7.99
C LEU A 48 -17.84 19.15 9.24
N SER A 49 -18.26 17.90 9.06
CA SER A 49 -18.65 16.99 10.16
C SER A 49 -17.52 16.01 10.51
N GLY A 50 -17.63 15.33 11.65
CA GLY A 50 -16.65 14.33 12.13
C GLY A 50 -16.24 14.54 13.59
N LEU A 51 -15.68 13.50 14.20
CA LEU A 51 -15.11 13.53 15.54
C LEU A 51 -13.69 14.07 15.48
N THR A 52 -13.32 14.96 16.40
CA THR A 52 -12.00 15.59 16.41
C THR A 52 -11.04 15.00 17.43
N ASP A 53 -11.55 14.41 18.51
CA ASP A 53 -10.74 13.58 19.40
C ASP A 53 -10.39 12.24 18.73
N PRO A 54 -9.23 11.63 19.04
CA PRO A 54 -8.88 10.32 18.48
C PRO A 54 -9.88 9.23 18.92
N PRO A 55 -9.93 8.10 18.19
CA PRO A 55 -10.68 6.92 18.64
C PRO A 55 -10.33 6.55 20.09
N SER A 56 -11.35 6.33 20.92
CA SER A 56 -11.15 6.01 22.35
C SER A 56 -10.67 4.57 22.60
N GLN A 57 -10.66 3.75 21.54
CA GLN A 57 -10.19 2.37 21.54
C GLN A 57 -8.98 2.26 20.61
N PRO A 58 -8.05 1.32 20.86
CA PRO A 58 -6.96 1.04 19.92
C PRO A 58 -7.50 0.74 18.52
N VAL A 59 -6.86 1.32 17.52
CA VAL A 59 -7.19 1.08 16.11
C VAL A 59 -6.00 0.49 15.35
N ARG A 60 -6.27 -0.09 14.19
CA ARG A 60 -5.29 -0.62 13.24
C ARG A 60 -5.63 -0.14 11.84
N THR A 61 -4.71 0.56 11.19
CA THR A 61 -4.86 0.88 9.76
C THR A 61 -4.74 -0.38 8.92
N MET A 62 -5.64 -0.57 7.97
CA MET A 62 -5.57 -1.70 7.04
C MET A 62 -4.43 -1.56 6.02
N ALA A 63 -3.93 -2.69 5.51
CA ALA A 63 -3.11 -2.72 4.32
C ALA A 63 -3.96 -2.68 3.05
N GLU A 64 -3.38 -2.26 1.93
CA GLU A 64 -4.09 -2.13 0.66
C GLU A 64 -4.47 -3.49 0.03
N TRP A 65 -3.72 -4.55 0.33
CA TRP A 65 -4.01 -5.92 -0.15
C TRP A 65 -5.02 -6.68 0.71
N GLU A 66 -5.52 -6.07 1.79
CA GLU A 66 -6.64 -6.65 2.56
C GLU A 66 -7.95 -6.60 1.75
N GLU A 67 -8.96 -7.33 2.21
CA GLU A 67 -10.24 -7.44 1.52
C GLU A 67 -10.98 -6.09 1.46
N LEU A 68 -11.33 -5.69 0.24
CA LEU A 68 -12.03 -4.45 -0.06
C LEU A 68 -13.51 -4.74 -0.32
N GLN A 69 -14.40 -3.98 0.33
CA GLN A 69 -15.82 -3.96 -0.03
C GLN A 69 -16.10 -3.01 -1.20
N ALA A 70 -15.27 -1.98 -1.35
CA ALA A 70 -15.41 -1.00 -2.39
C ALA A 70 -14.09 -0.30 -2.70
N ILE A 71 -14.04 0.35 -3.86
CA ILE A 71 -13.08 1.40 -4.19
C ILE A 71 -13.82 2.70 -4.46
N LEU A 72 -13.16 3.83 -4.25
CA LEU A 72 -13.66 5.17 -4.55
C LEU A 72 -12.89 5.77 -5.71
N ILE A 73 -13.60 6.43 -6.63
CA ILE A 73 -13.02 7.29 -7.66
C ILE A 73 -13.77 8.64 -7.72
N ALA A 74 -13.08 9.71 -8.09
CA ALA A 74 -13.69 11.01 -8.37
C ALA A 74 -13.88 11.17 -9.89
N TRP A 75 -15.12 11.35 -10.34
CA TRP A 75 -15.42 11.56 -11.77
C TRP A 75 -15.18 13.01 -12.17
N ASN A 76 -13.91 13.33 -12.45
CA ASN A 76 -13.44 14.68 -12.76
C ASN A 76 -12.28 14.63 -13.77
N GLY A 77 -12.17 15.65 -14.62
CA GLY A 77 -11.10 15.77 -15.61
C GLY A 77 -11.58 15.78 -17.07
N PRO A 78 -10.64 15.97 -18.01
CA PRO A 78 -10.91 15.90 -19.45
C PRO A 78 -11.23 14.46 -19.87
N SER A 79 -11.80 14.30 -21.06
CA SER A 79 -12.17 12.98 -21.59
C SER A 79 -11.03 11.95 -21.58
N SER A 80 -9.79 12.38 -21.80
CA SER A 80 -8.61 11.50 -21.75
C SER A 80 -8.30 10.93 -20.37
N TRP A 81 -8.74 11.57 -19.28
CA TRP A 81 -8.64 11.03 -17.92
C TRP A 81 -9.84 10.12 -17.60
N LEU A 82 -11.01 10.42 -18.17
CA LEU A 82 -12.20 9.59 -18.04
C LEU A 82 -12.01 8.21 -18.70
N GLU A 83 -11.19 8.11 -19.74
CA GLU A 83 -10.77 6.82 -20.34
C GLU A 83 -10.09 5.94 -19.29
N ILE A 84 -9.15 6.50 -18.52
CA ILE A 84 -8.44 5.81 -17.45
C ILE A 84 -9.42 5.39 -16.34
N LEU A 85 -10.31 6.28 -15.93
CA LEU A 85 -11.35 5.96 -14.95
C LEU A 85 -12.27 4.84 -15.44
N ALA A 86 -12.65 4.81 -16.71
CA ALA A 86 -13.47 3.74 -17.28
C ALA A 86 -12.78 2.38 -17.22
N GLU A 87 -11.48 2.31 -17.47
CA GLU A 87 -10.69 1.08 -17.31
C GLU A 87 -10.58 0.64 -15.83
N ILE A 88 -10.40 1.60 -14.91
CA ILE A 88 -10.44 1.32 -13.46
C ILE A 88 -11.79 0.73 -13.06
N VAL A 89 -12.90 1.33 -13.49
CA VAL A 89 -14.26 0.82 -13.21
C VAL A 89 -14.41 -0.58 -13.80
N ARG A 90 -14.02 -0.79 -15.07
CA ARG A 90 -14.16 -2.07 -15.78
C ARG A 90 -13.47 -3.20 -15.02
N ALA A 91 -12.22 -3.00 -14.62
CA ALA A 91 -11.45 -4.02 -13.91
C ALA A 91 -11.96 -4.21 -12.48
N SER A 92 -12.22 -3.13 -11.75
CA SER A 92 -12.50 -3.17 -10.31
C SER A 92 -13.90 -3.69 -9.99
N ARG A 93 -14.89 -3.48 -10.87
CA ARG A 93 -16.27 -3.94 -10.66
C ARG A 93 -16.42 -5.47 -10.65
N GLU A 94 -15.43 -6.19 -11.18
CA GLU A 94 -15.35 -7.66 -11.13
C GLU A 94 -14.94 -8.16 -9.73
N GLU A 95 -14.37 -7.28 -8.90
CA GLU A 95 -13.74 -7.62 -7.63
C GLU A 95 -14.52 -7.09 -6.41
N CYS A 96 -15.03 -5.86 -6.49
CA CYS A 96 -15.83 -5.22 -5.44
C CYS A 96 -16.67 -4.07 -6.00
N ARG A 97 -17.41 -3.36 -5.12
CA ARG A 97 -18.16 -2.14 -5.51
C ARG A 97 -17.19 -1.03 -5.97
N VAL A 98 -17.60 -0.25 -6.96
CA VAL A 98 -16.92 0.96 -7.42
C VAL A 98 -17.85 2.14 -7.16
N VAL A 99 -17.52 2.96 -6.17
CA VAL A 99 -18.30 4.14 -5.78
C VAL A 99 -17.72 5.37 -6.48
N ILE A 100 -18.49 5.94 -7.39
CA ILE A 100 -18.10 7.04 -8.25
C ILE A 100 -18.66 8.35 -7.67
N SER A 101 -17.77 9.22 -7.20
CA SER A 101 -18.11 10.54 -6.69
C SER A 101 -18.30 11.52 -7.85
N CYS A 102 -19.49 12.09 -7.98
CA CYS A 102 -19.84 13.05 -9.03
C CYS A 102 -20.26 14.39 -8.42
N ASN A 103 -19.88 15.50 -9.07
CA ASN A 103 -20.17 16.86 -8.60
C ASN A 103 -21.66 17.26 -8.67
N SER A 104 -22.50 16.51 -9.37
CA SER A 104 -23.94 16.76 -9.49
C SER A 104 -24.68 15.56 -10.05
N GLN A 105 -26.02 15.56 -9.97
CA GLN A 105 -26.85 14.56 -10.65
C GLN A 105 -26.66 14.56 -12.18
N ASN A 106 -26.40 15.72 -12.79
CA ASN A 106 -26.11 15.82 -14.23
C ASN A 106 -24.78 15.16 -14.59
N THR A 107 -23.78 15.28 -13.71
CA THR A 107 -22.49 14.60 -13.86
C THR A 107 -22.66 13.09 -13.74
N ILE A 108 -23.53 12.60 -12.85
CA ILE A 108 -23.87 11.16 -12.76
C ILE A 108 -24.42 10.66 -14.10
N VAL A 109 -25.43 11.34 -14.67
CA VAL A 109 -26.00 10.96 -15.97
C VAL A 109 -24.93 10.94 -17.07
N SER A 110 -24.03 11.92 -17.07
CA SER A 110 -22.94 12.01 -18.04
C SER A 110 -21.92 10.87 -17.87
N ALA A 111 -21.57 10.52 -16.63
CA ALA A 111 -20.68 9.41 -16.30
C ALA A 111 -21.27 8.07 -16.73
N GLN A 112 -22.56 7.83 -16.44
CA GLN A 112 -23.30 6.64 -16.87
C GLN A 112 -23.31 6.50 -18.39
N ASN A 113 -23.59 7.58 -19.12
CA ASN A 113 -23.58 7.57 -20.59
C ASN A 113 -22.18 7.28 -21.14
N TYR A 114 -21.14 7.89 -20.55
CA TYR A 114 -19.76 7.67 -20.95
C TYR A 114 -19.33 6.21 -20.73
N LEU A 115 -19.58 5.67 -19.53
CA LEU A 115 -19.22 4.29 -19.18
C LEU A 115 -19.95 3.27 -20.06
N ASN A 116 -21.24 3.46 -20.30
CA ASN A 116 -22.01 2.61 -21.23
C ASN A 116 -21.45 2.67 -22.66
N ALA A 117 -21.11 3.87 -23.15
CA ALA A 117 -20.51 4.05 -24.47
C ALA A 117 -19.11 3.41 -24.57
N ALA A 118 -18.36 3.38 -23.46
CA ALA A 118 -17.08 2.69 -23.31
C ALA A 118 -17.22 1.18 -23.05
N GLY A 119 -18.44 0.63 -23.11
CA GLY A 119 -18.71 -0.80 -22.93
C GLY A 119 -18.50 -1.31 -21.50
N VAL A 120 -18.52 -0.43 -20.50
CA VAL A 120 -18.43 -0.80 -19.08
C VAL A 120 -19.82 -1.15 -18.56
N ASP A 121 -19.99 -2.35 -18.01
CA ASP A 121 -21.23 -2.74 -17.34
C ASP A 121 -21.39 -2.01 -16.00
N ILE A 122 -22.29 -1.04 -15.96
CA ILE A 122 -22.61 -0.25 -14.75
C ILE A 122 -23.78 -0.83 -13.94
N THR A 123 -24.33 -1.98 -14.32
CA THR A 123 -25.48 -2.59 -13.63
C THR A 123 -25.06 -3.48 -12.47
N SER A 124 -23.78 -3.84 -12.38
CA SER A 124 -23.21 -4.67 -11.33
C SER A 124 -22.02 -3.98 -10.69
N ASN A 125 -22.06 -3.84 -9.35
CA ASN A 125 -20.96 -3.30 -8.54
C ASN A 125 -20.49 -1.89 -8.93
N VAL A 126 -21.33 -1.07 -9.57
CA VAL A 126 -21.03 0.34 -9.86
C VAL A 126 -22.11 1.21 -9.26
N GLU A 127 -21.71 2.17 -8.44
CA GLU A 127 -22.60 3.05 -7.70
C GLU A 127 -22.16 4.50 -7.87
N PHE A 128 -23.12 5.42 -7.92
CA PHE A 128 -22.86 6.84 -8.13
C PHE A 128 -23.40 7.63 -6.94
N ILE A 129 -22.61 8.57 -6.45
CA ILE A 129 -23.01 9.48 -5.38
C ILE A 129 -22.78 10.93 -5.80
N VAL A 130 -23.57 11.83 -5.23
CA VAL A 130 -23.26 13.26 -5.29
C VAL A 130 -22.25 13.56 -4.18
N GLY A 131 -20.97 13.56 -4.54
CA GLY A 131 -19.85 13.90 -3.68
C GLY A 131 -18.98 14.93 -4.40
N LEU A 132 -18.89 16.11 -3.79
CA LEU A 132 -18.27 17.26 -4.41
C LEU A 132 -16.74 17.12 -4.38
N THR A 133 -16.09 17.39 -5.52
CA THR A 133 -14.64 17.34 -5.70
C THR A 133 -14.16 18.48 -6.59
N ASP A 134 -12.99 19.02 -6.27
CA ASP A 134 -12.24 19.97 -7.08
C ASP A 134 -11.32 19.26 -8.08
N ALA A 135 -10.69 18.16 -7.67
CA ALA A 135 -9.75 17.40 -8.50
C ALA A 135 -10.09 15.89 -8.56
N ILE A 136 -9.28 15.14 -9.32
CA ILE A 136 -9.42 13.68 -9.51
C ILE A 136 -8.64 12.86 -8.44
N TRP A 137 -7.75 13.51 -7.68
CA TRP A 137 -6.70 12.89 -6.86
C TRP A 137 -7.19 12.28 -5.53
N ILE A 138 -8.27 11.48 -5.58
CA ILE A 138 -9.00 10.96 -4.42
C ILE A 138 -8.14 10.14 -3.45
N ARG A 139 -7.00 9.62 -3.90
CA ARG A 139 -6.00 9.01 -3.02
C ARG A 139 -5.59 9.95 -1.89
N ASP A 140 -5.38 11.22 -2.21
CA ASP A 140 -4.72 12.14 -1.31
C ASP A 140 -5.67 12.68 -0.23
N TYR A 141 -6.96 12.85 -0.57
CA TYR A 141 -8.00 13.45 0.29
C TYR A 141 -9.15 12.49 0.66
N GLY A 142 -9.16 11.26 0.14
CA GLY A 142 -10.13 10.25 0.51
C GLY A 142 -9.87 9.71 1.93
N PRO A 143 -10.92 9.31 2.67
CA PRO A 143 -10.77 8.83 4.04
C PRO A 143 -10.00 7.50 4.10
N ASN A 144 -9.20 7.31 5.14
CA ASN A 144 -8.45 6.09 5.41
C ASN A 144 -9.24 5.16 6.32
N CYS A 145 -9.20 3.87 6.03
CA CYS A 145 -9.89 2.86 6.82
C CYS A 145 -9.02 2.37 7.99
N VAL A 146 -9.60 2.36 9.19
CA VAL A 146 -8.99 1.76 10.38
C VAL A 146 -9.99 0.83 11.07
N TYR A 147 -9.47 -0.22 11.71
CA TYR A 147 -10.27 -1.18 12.46
C TYR A 147 -10.03 -1.06 13.95
N VAL A 148 -11.13 -0.90 14.71
CA VAL A 148 -11.10 -0.97 16.17
C VAL A 148 -10.63 -2.34 16.60
N ASN A 149 -9.76 -2.40 17.62
CA ASN A 149 -9.21 -3.63 18.18
C ASN A 149 -8.70 -4.62 17.11
N GLY A 150 -8.15 -4.10 16.01
CA GLY A 150 -7.56 -4.87 14.91
C GLY A 150 -8.54 -5.39 13.86
N VAL A 151 -9.68 -5.98 14.27
CA VAL A 151 -10.62 -6.66 13.35
C VAL A 151 -12.10 -6.48 13.72
N ASP A 152 -12.42 -5.53 14.60
CA ASP A 152 -13.79 -5.32 15.04
C ASP A 152 -14.54 -4.35 14.12
N SER A 153 -14.64 -3.08 14.49
CA SER A 153 -15.47 -2.12 13.75
C SER A 153 -14.66 -1.27 12.79
N LEU A 154 -15.20 -1.04 11.58
CA LEU A 154 -14.61 -0.17 10.58
C LEU A 154 -14.89 1.31 10.89
N TYR A 155 -13.83 2.09 11.07
CA TYR A 155 -13.86 3.55 11.15
C TYR A 155 -13.13 4.16 9.96
N MET A 156 -13.41 5.44 9.71
CA MET A 156 -12.70 6.25 8.74
C MET A 156 -11.93 7.39 9.44
N VAL A 157 -10.73 7.68 8.96
CA VAL A 157 -9.88 8.75 9.44
C VAL A 157 -9.51 9.67 8.28
N ASP A 158 -9.68 10.96 8.49
CA ASP A 158 -9.40 12.02 7.54
C ASP A 158 -8.42 13.04 8.12
N TRP A 159 -7.59 13.61 7.26
CA TRP A 159 -6.62 14.65 7.61
C TRP A 159 -6.84 15.89 6.77
N LYS A 160 -6.26 17.00 7.21
CA LYS A 160 -6.32 18.23 6.42
C LYS A 160 -5.53 18.04 5.12
N TYR A 161 -6.19 18.22 3.98
CA TYR A 161 -5.56 18.10 2.68
C TYR A 161 -4.59 19.26 2.41
N ASN A 162 -3.41 18.95 1.87
CA ASN A 162 -2.36 19.92 1.54
C ASN A 162 -2.65 20.75 0.26
N ARG A 163 -3.92 20.84 -0.16
CA ARG A 163 -4.40 21.78 -1.19
C ARG A 163 -5.51 22.67 -0.61
N PRO A 164 -5.17 23.71 0.19
CA PRO A 164 -6.16 24.52 0.92
C PRO A 164 -7.22 25.24 0.05
N SER A 165 -6.93 25.48 -1.23
CA SER A 165 -7.87 26.02 -2.21
C SER A 165 -8.92 24.99 -2.66
N ARG A 166 -8.64 23.69 -2.54
CA ARG A 166 -9.48 22.57 -2.98
C ARG A 166 -10.40 22.09 -1.87
N LYS A 167 -11.30 22.99 -1.45
CA LYS A 167 -12.15 22.78 -0.26
C LYS A 167 -13.17 21.66 -0.43
N ARG A 168 -13.58 21.33 -1.67
CA ARG A 168 -14.51 20.23 -1.93
C ARG A 168 -13.80 18.88 -1.75
N ASP A 169 -12.55 18.79 -2.20
CA ASP A 169 -11.70 17.62 -1.97
C ASP A 169 -11.53 17.34 -0.46
N ASP A 170 -11.12 18.35 0.31
CA ASP A 170 -10.90 18.28 1.78
C ASP A 170 -12.19 17.99 2.59
N SER A 171 -13.36 18.07 1.94
CA SER A 171 -14.65 17.77 2.55
C SER A 171 -15.21 16.41 2.16
N LEU A 172 -14.63 15.72 1.17
CA LEU A 172 -15.26 14.52 0.60
C LEU A 172 -15.51 13.42 1.65
N ALA A 173 -14.62 13.29 2.64
CA ALA A 173 -14.78 12.35 3.75
C ALA A 173 -16.13 12.52 4.49
N THR A 174 -16.68 13.73 4.59
CA THR A 174 -17.97 14.00 5.24
C THR A 174 -19.17 13.50 4.42
N THR A 175 -18.97 13.18 3.15
CA THR A 175 -19.96 12.49 2.30
C THR A 175 -19.76 10.98 2.32
N ILE A 176 -18.50 10.53 2.25
CA ILE A 176 -18.17 9.10 2.16
C ILE A 176 -18.48 8.35 3.44
N ALA A 177 -18.10 8.88 4.61
CA ALA A 177 -18.30 8.16 5.87
C ALA A 177 -19.79 7.89 6.18
N PRO A 178 -20.72 8.87 6.04
CA PRO A 178 -22.15 8.60 6.16
C PRO A 178 -22.69 7.62 5.11
N TYR A 179 -22.17 7.66 3.88
CA TYR A 179 -22.58 6.73 2.82
C TYR A 179 -22.29 5.27 3.21
N PHE A 180 -21.14 5.01 3.84
CA PHE A 180 -20.81 3.70 4.42
C PHE A 180 -21.33 3.51 5.85
N SER A 181 -22.05 4.48 6.43
CA SER A 181 -22.53 4.42 7.81
C SER A 181 -21.40 4.11 8.83
N VAL A 182 -20.20 4.67 8.60
CA VAL A 182 -19.04 4.51 9.48
C VAL A 182 -18.70 5.81 10.21
N PRO A 183 -18.22 5.74 11.46
CA PRO A 183 -17.67 6.91 12.15
C PRO A 183 -16.49 7.54 11.41
N LEU A 184 -16.45 8.87 11.39
CA LEU A 184 -15.37 9.67 10.80
C LEU A 184 -14.61 10.41 11.90
N TYR A 185 -13.31 10.20 11.96
CA TYR A 185 -12.36 10.90 12.85
C TYR A 185 -11.48 11.83 12.02
N ARG A 186 -11.20 13.03 12.51
CA ARG A 186 -10.54 14.06 11.70
C ARG A 186 -9.49 14.85 12.47
N THR A 187 -8.31 15.00 11.87
CA THR A 187 -7.20 15.78 12.40
C THR A 187 -7.25 17.23 11.91
N LEU A 188 -8.33 17.96 12.22
CA LEU A 188 -8.54 19.33 11.73
C LEU A 188 -8.25 20.45 12.73
N LEU A 189 -8.34 20.16 14.03
CA LEU A 189 -8.26 21.18 15.09
C LEU A 189 -7.01 20.98 15.95
N ALA A 190 -6.36 22.10 16.31
CA ALA A 190 -5.24 22.08 17.24
C ALA A 190 -5.68 21.50 18.60
N PRO A 191 -4.82 20.71 19.27
CA PRO A 191 -3.42 20.42 18.92
C PRO A 191 -3.24 19.25 17.93
N ALA A 192 -4.31 18.56 17.55
CA ALA A 192 -4.28 17.36 16.73
C ALA A 192 -4.40 17.63 15.21
N ASP A 193 -4.32 18.89 14.78
CA ASP A 193 -4.46 19.28 13.38
C ASP A 193 -3.28 18.84 12.51
N LEU A 194 -3.46 17.88 11.62
CA LEU A 194 -2.39 17.31 10.82
C LEU A 194 -2.69 17.50 9.33
N VAL A 195 -1.71 18.01 8.60
CA VAL A 195 -1.71 17.99 7.14
C VAL A 195 -1.04 16.72 6.66
N ASN A 196 -1.71 15.98 5.80
CA ASN A 196 -1.13 14.80 5.16
C ASN A 196 -1.82 14.51 3.82
N THR A 197 -1.23 13.62 3.03
CA THR A 197 -1.82 13.09 1.79
C THR A 197 -1.76 11.58 1.79
N GLY A 198 -2.84 10.93 1.37
CA GLY A 198 -2.85 9.46 1.27
C GLY A 198 -1.84 8.90 0.28
N GLY A 199 -1.37 9.66 -0.71
CA GLY A 199 -0.27 9.24 -1.59
C GLY A 199 1.11 9.26 -0.92
N ASN A 200 1.27 10.03 0.16
CA ASN A 200 2.49 10.03 0.97
C ASN A 200 2.36 9.16 2.24
N PHE A 201 1.50 8.14 2.20
CA PHE A 201 1.27 7.23 3.31
C PHE A 201 0.96 5.81 2.80
N MET A 202 1.69 4.81 3.28
CA MET A 202 1.39 3.39 3.05
C MET A 202 1.57 2.57 4.31
N SER A 203 0.59 1.76 4.66
CA SER A 203 0.59 0.90 5.85
C SER A 203 0.85 -0.56 5.49
N ASP A 204 1.58 -1.28 6.35
CA ASP A 204 1.75 -2.74 6.27
C ASP A 204 0.57 -3.52 6.87
N GLY A 205 -0.43 -2.81 7.41
CA GLY A 205 -1.59 -3.42 8.07
C GLY A 205 -1.33 -3.87 9.51
N LEU A 206 -0.09 -3.77 10.01
CA LEU A 206 0.37 -4.30 11.30
C LEU A 206 1.09 -3.25 12.16
N GLY A 207 0.88 -1.97 11.84
CA GLY A 207 1.32 -0.84 12.64
C GLY A 207 2.65 -0.23 12.19
N THR A 208 3.20 -0.64 11.04
CA THR A 208 4.25 0.09 10.35
C THR A 208 3.65 0.87 9.19
N ALA A 209 4.07 2.12 9.00
CA ALA A 209 3.77 2.87 7.78
C ALA A 209 5.01 3.54 7.22
N PHE A 210 4.94 3.89 5.94
CA PHE A 210 5.98 4.54 5.16
C PHE A 210 5.50 5.87 4.60
N ALA A 211 6.39 6.85 4.54
CA ALA A 211 6.18 8.14 3.91
C ALA A 211 7.50 8.73 3.41
N SER A 212 7.44 9.77 2.58
CA SER A 212 8.53 10.72 2.49
C SER A 212 8.46 11.72 3.65
N LYS A 213 9.58 12.39 3.94
CA LYS A 213 9.66 13.48 4.92
C LYS A 213 8.85 14.72 4.54
N LEU A 214 8.11 14.71 3.42
CA LEU A 214 7.12 15.73 3.11
C LEU A 214 6.15 15.94 4.29
N VAL A 215 5.69 14.87 4.95
CA VAL A 215 4.81 14.98 6.12
C VAL A 215 5.41 15.83 7.25
N LEU A 216 6.73 15.78 7.44
CA LEU A 216 7.43 16.61 8.43
C LEU A 216 7.55 18.06 7.93
N ASN A 217 7.92 18.24 6.67
CA ASN A 217 8.07 19.55 6.04
C ASN A 217 6.75 20.35 6.07
N GLU A 218 5.62 19.68 5.81
CA GLU A 218 4.30 20.30 5.74
C GLU A 218 3.68 20.59 7.13
N ASN A 219 4.23 20.00 8.20
CA ASN A 219 3.77 20.25 9.57
C ASN A 219 4.81 20.99 10.43
N ALA A 220 5.94 21.43 9.86
CA ALA A 220 6.97 22.17 10.56
C ALA A 220 6.56 23.62 10.91
N THR A 221 7.40 24.29 11.71
CA THR A 221 7.27 25.73 11.95
C THR A 221 7.34 26.52 10.64
N GLY A 222 6.38 27.42 10.42
CA GLY A 222 6.29 28.22 9.20
C GLY A 222 5.56 27.53 8.05
N ASN A 223 4.89 26.40 8.29
CA ASN A 223 4.03 25.77 7.29
C ASN A 223 2.96 26.75 6.77
N ILE A 224 2.58 26.57 5.50
CA ILE A 224 1.62 27.43 4.78
C ILE A 224 0.19 26.91 4.84
N TYR A 225 -0.04 25.81 5.57
CA TYR A 225 -1.31 25.09 5.55
C TYR A 225 -2.21 25.45 6.74
N GLY A 226 -1.76 26.36 7.62
CA GLY A 226 -2.54 26.83 8.75
C GLY A 226 -2.85 25.72 9.74
N VAL A 227 -1.86 24.86 10.02
CA VAL A 227 -1.88 23.89 11.12
C VAL A 227 -0.81 24.22 12.15
N SER A 228 -1.03 23.82 13.39
CA SER A 228 -0.06 23.98 14.47
C SER A 228 1.22 23.20 14.15
N ALA A 229 2.36 23.84 14.38
CA ALA A 229 3.67 23.24 14.09
C ALA A 229 3.90 22.00 14.97
N LYS A 230 4.47 20.96 14.38
CA LYS A 230 4.73 19.66 15.01
C LYS A 230 6.17 19.23 14.81
N THR A 231 6.71 18.62 15.86
CA THR A 231 7.93 17.81 15.80
C THR A 231 7.61 16.44 15.21
N GLU A 232 8.64 15.69 14.81
CA GLU A 232 8.48 14.32 14.32
C GLU A 232 7.78 13.42 15.36
N ASP A 233 8.17 13.49 16.64
CA ASP A 233 7.52 12.73 17.73
C ASP A 233 6.03 13.04 17.86
N GLN A 234 5.63 14.30 17.63
CA GLN A 234 4.22 14.70 17.67
C GLN A 234 3.45 14.19 16.46
N VAL A 235 4.07 14.18 15.27
CA VAL A 235 3.48 13.54 14.08
C VAL A 235 3.29 12.05 14.36
N ASP A 236 4.30 11.37 14.89
CA ASP A 236 4.24 9.94 15.21
C ASP A 236 3.20 9.61 16.26
N ALA A 237 3.08 10.43 17.31
CA ALA A 237 2.04 10.28 18.31
C ALA A 237 0.63 10.39 17.69
N LEU A 238 0.40 11.36 16.80
CA LEU A 238 -0.90 11.51 16.14
C LEU A 238 -1.22 10.34 15.19
N LEU A 239 -0.23 9.87 14.42
CA LEU A 239 -0.41 8.68 13.57
C LEU A 239 -0.62 7.42 14.42
N ASN A 240 -0.02 7.31 15.60
CA ASN A 240 -0.35 6.24 16.52
C ASN A 240 -1.79 6.35 17.04
N ASP A 241 -2.20 7.52 17.51
CA ASP A 241 -3.49 7.73 18.18
C ASP A 241 -4.69 7.59 17.22
N TYR A 242 -4.59 8.13 16.00
CA TYR A 242 -5.67 8.10 15.02
C TYR A 242 -5.61 6.88 14.09
N MET A 243 -4.41 6.35 13.81
CA MET A 243 -4.20 5.34 12.76
C MET A 243 -3.60 4.03 13.29
N GLY A 244 -3.18 3.96 14.55
CA GLY A 244 -2.54 2.78 15.12
C GLY A 244 -1.14 2.51 14.58
N ILE A 245 -0.47 3.51 14.03
CA ILE A 245 0.87 3.39 13.47
C ILE A 245 1.90 3.54 14.58
N LYS A 246 2.50 2.42 14.97
CA LYS A 246 3.52 2.33 16.02
C LYS A 246 4.92 2.67 15.49
N ARG A 247 5.14 2.46 14.19
CA ARG A 247 6.41 2.73 13.52
C ARG A 247 6.14 3.47 12.22
N TYR A 248 6.47 4.76 12.16
CA TYR A 248 6.30 5.57 10.95
C TYR A 248 7.66 5.88 10.32
N ILE A 249 8.03 5.12 9.29
CA ILE A 249 9.30 5.21 8.59
C ILE A 249 9.21 6.33 7.55
N LYS A 250 9.99 7.40 7.72
CA LYS A 250 10.06 8.49 6.72
C LYS A 250 11.40 8.49 5.98
N MET A 251 11.34 8.59 4.67
CA MET A 251 12.47 8.67 3.75
C MET A 251 12.69 10.10 3.25
N ASP A 252 13.91 10.46 2.86
CA ASP A 252 14.13 11.77 2.24
C ASP A 252 13.33 11.90 0.94
N VAL A 253 12.85 13.12 0.65
CA VAL A 253 12.12 13.40 -0.59
C VAL A 253 13.01 13.19 -1.80
N LEU A 254 12.42 12.77 -2.92
CA LEU A 254 13.17 12.63 -4.16
C LEU A 254 13.39 14.02 -4.81
N PRO A 255 14.60 14.30 -5.33
CA PRO A 255 14.94 15.57 -5.98
C PRO A 255 14.06 15.96 -7.18
N TYR A 256 13.64 15.00 -8.01
CA TYR A 256 12.97 15.28 -9.29
C TYR A 256 11.49 14.89 -9.34
N ASP A 257 11.02 14.01 -8.46
CA ASP A 257 9.58 13.86 -8.19
C ASP A 257 9.01 15.17 -7.63
N GLY A 258 8.32 15.96 -8.48
CA GLY A 258 7.79 17.27 -8.11
C GLY A 258 6.65 17.27 -7.09
N ILE A 259 6.16 16.11 -6.65
CA ILE A 259 5.15 16.00 -5.58
C ILE A 259 5.67 15.34 -4.30
N HIS A 260 6.83 14.70 -4.34
CA HIS A 260 7.51 14.06 -3.20
C HIS A 260 6.70 12.99 -2.48
N HIS A 261 5.88 12.20 -3.18
CA HIS A 261 5.05 11.18 -2.55
C HIS A 261 5.72 9.80 -2.58
N ILE A 262 5.51 9.01 -1.52
CA ILE A 262 6.04 7.63 -1.45
C ILE A 262 5.45 6.73 -2.55
N ASP A 263 4.20 6.97 -2.95
CA ASP A 263 3.51 6.21 -4.00
C ASP A 263 4.04 6.40 -5.43
N MET A 264 5.00 7.30 -5.62
CA MET A 264 5.64 7.51 -6.92
C MET A 264 6.85 6.60 -7.15
N HIS A 265 7.39 5.98 -6.11
CA HIS A 265 8.62 5.19 -6.23
C HIS A 265 8.61 3.90 -5.42
N MET A 266 7.65 3.69 -4.52
CA MET A 266 7.57 2.51 -3.68
C MET A 266 6.13 1.99 -3.59
N LYS A 267 5.96 0.67 -3.46
CA LYS A 267 4.70 0.02 -3.10
C LYS A 267 4.94 -1.19 -2.21
N LEU A 268 4.14 -1.36 -1.16
CA LEU A 268 4.13 -2.60 -0.38
C LEU A 268 3.34 -3.68 -1.13
N LEU A 269 3.92 -4.88 -1.26
CA LEU A 269 3.23 -6.05 -1.86
C LEU A 269 2.66 -6.99 -0.79
N ASP A 270 3.29 -7.02 0.38
CA ASP A 270 2.87 -7.72 1.58
C ASP A 270 3.53 -7.05 2.80
N GLU A 271 3.48 -7.68 3.99
CA GLU A 271 3.97 -7.11 5.25
C GLU A 271 5.51 -6.97 5.32
N GLU A 272 6.27 -7.58 4.40
CA GLU A 272 7.74 -7.54 4.40
C GLU A 272 8.38 -7.19 3.05
N THR A 273 7.59 -7.00 2.00
CA THR A 273 8.08 -6.86 0.62
C THR A 273 7.80 -5.47 0.04
N LEU A 274 8.89 -4.76 -0.27
CA LEU A 274 8.90 -3.43 -0.88
C LEU A 274 9.18 -3.57 -2.39
N LEU A 275 8.23 -3.22 -3.24
CA LEU A 275 8.46 -2.99 -4.66
C LEU A 275 8.92 -1.54 -4.85
N VAL A 276 10.09 -1.33 -5.45
CA VAL A 276 10.72 -0.01 -5.58
C VAL A 276 11.16 0.23 -7.02
N GLY A 277 10.92 1.45 -7.51
CA GLY A 277 11.32 1.89 -8.85
C GLY A 277 12.85 1.86 -9.03
N GLU A 278 13.30 1.38 -10.18
CA GLU A 278 14.71 1.28 -10.55
C GLU A 278 15.03 2.11 -11.78
N TYR A 279 15.90 3.10 -11.62
CA TYR A 279 16.54 3.79 -12.74
C TYR A 279 17.84 3.08 -13.14
N PRO A 280 18.35 3.31 -14.36
CA PRO A 280 19.75 3.04 -14.66
C PRO A 280 20.69 3.75 -13.67
N ASP A 281 21.87 3.18 -13.47
CA ASP A 281 22.85 3.68 -12.50
C ASP A 281 23.13 5.17 -12.66
N SER A 282 23.01 5.92 -11.56
CA SER A 282 23.26 7.37 -11.47
C SER A 282 22.31 8.28 -12.27
N GLU A 283 21.24 7.74 -12.86
CA GLU A 283 20.22 8.53 -13.56
C GLU A 283 19.10 8.98 -12.63
N SER A 284 18.56 10.18 -12.89
CA SER A 284 17.36 10.71 -12.21
C SER A 284 17.48 10.62 -10.67
N ASP A 285 16.38 10.25 -10.00
CA ASP A 285 16.27 10.05 -8.56
C ASP A 285 16.85 8.70 -8.09
N GLY A 286 17.45 7.89 -8.97
CA GLY A 286 18.04 6.59 -8.65
C GLY A 286 18.96 6.60 -7.42
N PRO A 287 19.97 7.51 -7.35
CA PRO A 287 20.84 7.60 -6.18
C PRO A 287 20.11 7.87 -4.87
N GLN A 288 19.07 8.70 -4.88
CA GLN A 288 18.29 9.00 -3.66
C GLN A 288 17.39 7.82 -3.28
N ILE A 289 16.81 7.11 -4.27
CA ILE A 289 16.05 5.88 -4.04
C ILE A 289 16.94 4.82 -3.38
N GLU A 290 18.17 4.59 -3.85
CA GLU A 290 19.10 3.66 -3.21
C GLU A 290 19.47 4.08 -1.79
N ALA A 291 19.73 5.36 -1.56
CA ALA A 291 20.03 5.88 -0.23
C ALA A 291 18.85 5.66 0.74
N ASN A 292 17.63 5.90 0.27
CA ASN A 292 16.40 5.65 1.03
C ASN A 292 16.20 4.16 1.33
N ILE A 293 16.43 3.26 0.37
CA ILE A 293 16.36 1.81 0.61
C ILE A 293 17.43 1.38 1.63
N ALA A 294 18.68 1.84 1.47
CA ALA A 294 19.76 1.52 2.39
C ALA A 294 19.46 2.00 3.81
N TYR A 295 18.85 3.18 3.96
CA TYR A 295 18.34 3.69 5.22
C TYR A 295 17.29 2.75 5.82
N VAL A 296 16.30 2.30 5.03
CA VAL A 296 15.26 1.39 5.53
C VAL A 296 15.87 0.06 5.99
N LEU A 297 16.71 -0.57 5.16
CA LEU A 297 17.32 -1.87 5.45
C LEU A 297 18.33 -1.83 6.60
N GLY A 298 19.01 -0.70 6.79
CA GLY A 298 19.99 -0.50 7.85
C GLY A 298 19.38 -0.21 9.22
N ASN A 299 18.15 0.31 9.28
CA ASN A 299 17.54 0.79 10.54
C ASN A 299 16.30 0.02 10.96
N TYR A 300 15.65 -0.71 10.05
CA TYR A 300 14.36 -1.34 10.33
C TYR A 300 14.29 -2.79 9.84
N LYS A 301 13.45 -3.55 10.51
CA LYS A 301 13.01 -4.89 10.12
C LYS A 301 11.53 -4.87 9.77
N SER A 302 11.06 -5.86 9.03
CA SER A 302 9.64 -6.12 8.86
C SER A 302 8.97 -6.38 10.21
N VAL A 303 7.64 -6.42 10.20
CA VAL A 303 6.85 -6.82 11.38
C VAL A 303 7.10 -8.26 11.83
N PHE A 304 7.71 -9.08 10.98
CA PHE A 304 8.14 -10.43 11.33
C PHE A 304 9.55 -10.47 11.95
N GLY A 305 10.22 -9.32 12.11
CA GLY A 305 11.58 -9.22 12.64
C GLY A 305 12.68 -9.54 11.63
N THR A 306 12.33 -9.93 10.40
CA THR A 306 13.27 -10.19 9.30
C THR A 306 13.60 -8.91 8.51
N PRO A 307 14.71 -8.84 7.77
CA PRO A 307 14.94 -7.75 6.83
C PRO A 307 13.82 -7.63 5.80
N PHE A 308 13.48 -6.41 5.39
CA PHE A 308 12.57 -6.20 4.26
C PHE A 308 13.13 -6.82 2.97
N LYS A 309 12.27 -7.44 2.17
CA LYS A 309 12.58 -7.89 0.81
C LYS A 309 12.38 -6.72 -0.14
N VAL A 310 13.37 -6.42 -0.96
CA VAL A 310 13.29 -5.35 -1.97
C VAL A 310 13.19 -5.97 -3.36
N ILE A 311 12.12 -5.64 -4.07
CA ILE A 311 11.89 -6.00 -5.46
C ILE A 311 12.03 -4.74 -6.30
N ARG A 312 12.70 -4.85 -7.45
CA ARG A 312 12.92 -3.74 -8.37
C ARG A 312 11.91 -3.79 -9.51
N VAL A 313 11.32 -2.66 -9.84
CA VAL A 313 10.52 -2.47 -11.06
C VAL A 313 11.16 -1.36 -11.92
N PRO A 314 11.41 -1.58 -13.21
CA PRO A 314 12.15 -0.61 -14.02
C PRO A 314 11.38 0.71 -14.19
N MET A 315 12.01 1.87 -14.00
CA MET A 315 11.38 3.17 -14.23
C MET A 315 11.42 3.52 -15.72
N PRO A 316 10.28 3.85 -16.36
CA PRO A 316 10.25 4.18 -17.79
C PRO A 316 10.70 5.62 -18.06
N SER A 317 11.35 5.85 -19.21
CA SER A 317 11.48 7.20 -19.78
C SER A 317 10.18 7.59 -20.49
N PHE A 318 9.74 8.85 -20.44
CA PHE A 318 8.49 9.26 -21.09
C PHE A 318 8.62 9.41 -22.62
N TYR A 319 9.75 9.96 -23.10
CA TYR A 319 9.95 10.25 -24.52
C TYR A 319 10.54 9.08 -25.32
N ASP A 320 10.61 7.88 -24.73
CA ASP A 320 11.20 6.67 -25.31
C ASP A 320 12.56 6.89 -25.99
N ASN A 321 13.37 7.77 -25.39
CA ASN A 321 14.67 8.20 -25.89
C ASN A 321 15.78 8.07 -24.82
N GLY A 322 15.50 7.34 -23.73
CA GLY A 322 16.41 7.18 -22.59
C GLY A 322 16.55 8.40 -21.69
N THR A 323 15.74 9.46 -21.87
CA THR A 323 15.75 10.62 -20.97
C THR A 323 14.81 10.37 -19.78
N TYR A 324 15.31 10.55 -18.57
CA TYR A 324 14.56 10.41 -17.32
C TYR A 324 14.33 11.79 -16.67
N PRO A 325 13.48 11.89 -15.63
CA PRO A 325 13.39 13.11 -14.82
C PRO A 325 14.77 13.60 -14.37
N PRO A 326 15.00 14.92 -14.25
CA PRO A 326 14.03 15.98 -14.46
C PRO A 326 13.83 16.32 -15.94
N TYR A 327 12.58 16.52 -16.33
CA TYR A 327 12.26 17.08 -17.65
C TYR A 327 12.14 18.59 -17.53
N ALA A 328 12.86 19.32 -18.39
CA ALA A 328 12.86 20.79 -18.36
C ALA A 328 11.43 21.35 -18.46
N GLY A 329 11.03 22.13 -17.46
CA GLY A 329 9.70 22.75 -17.37
C GLY A 329 8.55 21.79 -17.04
N GLN A 330 8.83 20.53 -16.70
CA GLN A 330 7.82 19.47 -16.51
C GLN A 330 8.11 18.64 -15.24
N SER A 331 8.24 19.30 -14.09
CA SER A 331 8.54 18.62 -12.81
C SER A 331 7.46 17.64 -12.34
N ALA A 332 6.24 17.75 -12.87
CA ALA A 332 5.15 16.83 -12.57
C ALA A 332 5.18 15.55 -13.43
N LEU A 333 5.95 15.53 -14.52
CA LEU A 333 6.05 14.36 -15.38
C LEU A 333 6.99 13.33 -14.76
N TYR A 334 6.43 12.34 -14.08
CA TYR A 334 7.20 11.32 -13.36
C TYR A 334 6.61 9.92 -13.58
N PRO A 335 6.85 9.29 -14.75
CA PRO A 335 6.27 7.99 -15.08
C PRO A 335 6.90 6.87 -14.23
N THR A 336 6.03 6.02 -13.69
CA THR A 336 6.40 5.00 -12.70
C THR A 336 5.41 3.84 -12.73
N PHE A 337 5.89 2.60 -12.59
CA PHE A 337 5.03 1.42 -12.41
C PHE A 337 4.67 1.16 -10.94
N ALA A 338 5.36 1.82 -10.00
CA ALA A 338 5.10 1.66 -8.56
C ALA A 338 3.74 2.23 -8.15
N ASN A 339 3.17 3.16 -8.94
CA ASN A 339 1.86 3.77 -8.72
C ASN A 339 0.68 2.83 -9.10
N ALA A 340 0.86 1.54 -8.84
CA ALA A 340 -0.13 0.48 -8.99
C ALA A 340 -1.11 0.45 -7.81
N PHE A 341 -2.25 -0.21 -7.98
CA PHE A 341 -3.31 -0.29 -6.96
C PHE A 341 -3.89 -1.70 -6.84
N PHE A 342 -4.00 -2.21 -5.63
CA PHE A 342 -4.67 -3.47 -5.33
C PHE A 342 -6.18 -3.28 -5.30
N VAL A 343 -6.90 -4.20 -5.95
CA VAL A 343 -8.34 -4.35 -5.82
C VAL A 343 -8.65 -5.85 -5.72
N ASN A 344 -8.72 -6.34 -4.48
CA ASN A 344 -8.86 -7.76 -4.15
C ASN A 344 -7.88 -8.63 -4.96
N LYS A 345 -8.36 -9.45 -5.91
CA LYS A 345 -7.54 -10.39 -6.68
C LYS A 345 -6.93 -9.79 -7.95
N THR A 346 -7.14 -8.49 -8.17
CA THR A 346 -6.61 -7.74 -9.31
C THR A 346 -5.63 -6.67 -8.84
N VAL A 347 -4.56 -6.44 -9.62
CA VAL A 347 -3.68 -5.28 -9.45
C VAL A 347 -3.71 -4.44 -10.71
N LEU A 348 -4.13 -3.18 -10.55
CA LEU A 348 -4.13 -2.20 -11.62
C LEU A 348 -2.73 -1.58 -11.73
N VAL A 349 -2.09 -1.69 -12.89
CA VAL A 349 -0.70 -1.22 -13.10
C VAL A 349 -0.68 -0.14 -14.18
N PRO A 350 -0.09 1.05 -13.95
CA PRO A 350 -0.02 2.06 -15.00
C PRO A 350 0.87 1.56 -16.15
N SER A 351 0.52 1.88 -17.39
CA SER A 351 1.38 1.64 -18.56
C SER A 351 1.59 2.94 -19.32
N TYR A 352 2.68 2.99 -20.11
CA TYR A 352 3.11 4.23 -20.75
C TYR A 352 3.39 4.08 -22.24
N ASN A 353 2.94 2.98 -22.86
CA ASN A 353 3.35 2.57 -24.20
C ASN A 353 4.89 2.56 -24.30
N SER A 354 5.51 2.04 -23.25
CA SER A 354 6.96 1.95 -23.07
C SER A 354 7.42 0.53 -23.38
N PRO A 355 8.64 0.35 -23.94
CA PRO A 355 9.28 -0.96 -24.02
C PRO A 355 9.39 -1.69 -22.67
N LEU A 356 9.30 -0.97 -21.54
CA LEU A 356 9.37 -1.54 -20.20
C LEU A 356 8.01 -2.01 -19.64
N ASP A 357 6.88 -1.72 -20.31
CA ASP A 357 5.54 -2.07 -19.82
C ASP A 357 5.41 -3.59 -19.60
N ALA A 358 5.93 -4.41 -20.52
CA ALA A 358 5.91 -5.87 -20.40
C ALA A 358 6.75 -6.37 -19.22
N ALA A 359 7.96 -5.82 -19.04
CA ALA A 359 8.84 -6.17 -17.94
C ALA A 359 8.24 -5.79 -16.56
N ALA A 360 7.54 -4.66 -16.49
CA ALA A 360 6.82 -4.27 -15.28
C ALA A 360 5.69 -5.25 -14.96
N VAL A 361 4.85 -5.60 -15.95
CA VAL A 361 3.78 -6.60 -15.79
C VAL A 361 4.34 -7.96 -15.35
N ASP A 362 5.44 -8.41 -15.95
CA ASP A 362 6.08 -9.69 -15.61
C ASP A 362 6.66 -9.67 -14.19
N THR A 363 7.18 -8.52 -13.74
CA THR A 363 7.61 -8.33 -12.35
C THR A 363 6.45 -8.52 -11.39
N PHE A 364 5.32 -7.84 -11.61
CA PHE A 364 4.13 -8.03 -10.77
C PHE A 364 3.64 -9.47 -10.78
N LYS A 365 3.54 -10.12 -11.95
CA LYS A 365 3.11 -11.53 -12.06
C LYS A 365 4.02 -12.49 -11.31
N LYS A 366 5.34 -12.26 -11.35
CA LYS A 366 6.33 -13.10 -10.67
C LYS A 366 6.17 -13.07 -9.15
N TYR A 367 5.87 -11.91 -8.59
CA TYR A 367 5.82 -11.71 -7.14
C TYR A 367 4.40 -11.70 -6.55
N LEU A 368 3.37 -11.66 -7.40
CA LEU A 368 1.96 -11.77 -7.04
C LEU A 368 1.30 -12.90 -7.84
N PRO A 369 1.72 -14.17 -7.65
CA PRO A 369 1.12 -15.30 -8.36
C PRO A 369 -0.39 -15.35 -8.11
N GLY A 370 -1.15 -15.66 -9.16
CA GLY A 370 -2.61 -15.74 -9.14
C GLY A 370 -3.34 -14.41 -9.23
N TYR A 371 -2.69 -13.28 -8.94
CA TYR A 371 -3.31 -11.97 -9.12
C TYR A 371 -3.47 -11.66 -10.61
N ARG A 372 -4.62 -11.09 -10.99
CA ARG A 372 -4.83 -10.54 -12.32
C ARG A 372 -4.12 -9.19 -12.41
N ILE A 373 -3.03 -9.13 -13.18
CA ILE A 373 -2.33 -7.88 -13.45
C ILE A 373 -3.01 -7.18 -14.64
N PHE A 374 -3.62 -6.02 -14.39
CA PHE A 374 -4.42 -5.26 -15.35
C PHE A 374 -3.74 -3.92 -15.69
N PRO A 375 -3.01 -3.83 -16.82
CA PRO A 375 -2.34 -2.60 -17.22
C PRO A 375 -3.33 -1.53 -17.75
N ILE A 376 -3.14 -0.26 -17.40
CA ILE A 376 -3.95 0.88 -17.86
C ILE A 376 -3.05 2.02 -18.38
N ASP A 377 -3.27 2.47 -19.62
CA ASP A 377 -2.48 3.54 -20.25
C ASP A 377 -2.67 4.88 -19.51
N CYS A 378 -1.61 5.35 -18.85
CA CYS A 378 -1.61 6.55 -18.02
C CYS A 378 -0.84 7.72 -18.66
N ARG A 379 -0.47 7.65 -19.94
CA ARG A 379 0.28 8.73 -20.63
C ARG A 379 -0.41 10.09 -20.54
N ASN A 380 -1.74 10.10 -20.59
CA ASN A 380 -2.53 11.33 -20.60
C ASN A 380 -2.66 12.01 -19.23
N ILE A 381 -2.39 11.30 -18.13
CA ILE A 381 -2.50 11.84 -16.77
C ILE A 381 -1.15 12.06 -16.11
N ILE A 382 -0.12 11.30 -16.47
CA ILE A 382 1.17 11.29 -15.76
C ILE A 382 1.90 12.63 -15.76
N GLY A 383 1.74 13.44 -16.81
CA GLY A 383 2.26 14.82 -16.84
C GLY A 383 1.66 15.75 -15.79
N SER A 384 0.58 15.32 -15.13
CA SER A 384 -0.10 16.06 -14.06
C SER A 384 0.34 15.63 -12.64
N GLY A 385 1.29 14.70 -12.52
CA GLY A 385 1.92 14.32 -11.24
C GLY A 385 1.45 13.01 -10.62
N GLY A 386 0.71 12.15 -11.33
CA GLY A 386 0.23 10.89 -10.76
C GLY A 386 -0.39 9.96 -11.80
N ALA A 387 -0.68 8.72 -11.40
CA ALA A 387 -1.32 7.69 -12.23
C ALA A 387 -2.46 7.01 -11.46
N ILE A 388 -2.57 5.68 -11.55
CA ILE A 388 -3.72 4.90 -11.06
C ILE A 388 -3.89 5.04 -9.54
N HIS A 389 -2.85 4.76 -8.75
CA HIS A 389 -2.94 4.79 -7.30
C HIS A 389 -3.38 6.16 -6.77
N CYS A 390 -3.00 7.24 -7.47
CA CYS A 390 -3.35 8.61 -7.11
C CYS A 390 -4.84 8.95 -7.29
N ILE A 391 -5.56 8.18 -8.11
CA ILE A 391 -6.96 8.44 -8.47
C ILE A 391 -7.91 7.34 -8.01
N THR A 392 -7.44 6.44 -7.15
CA THR A 392 -8.23 5.40 -6.50
C THR A 392 -8.06 5.46 -4.98
N LYS A 393 -9.11 5.07 -4.24
CA LYS A 393 -9.05 4.91 -2.78
C LYS A 393 -9.74 3.62 -2.35
N GLU A 394 -9.08 2.82 -1.53
CA GLU A 394 -9.61 1.58 -0.96
C GLU A 394 -10.64 1.84 0.15
N VAL A 395 -11.63 0.93 0.26
CA VAL A 395 -12.54 0.85 1.41
C VAL A 395 -12.59 -0.59 1.91
N GLY A 396 -12.07 -0.81 3.13
CA GLY A 396 -12.06 -2.12 3.77
C GLY A 396 -13.46 -2.62 4.12
N VAL A 397 -13.63 -3.94 4.23
CA VAL A 397 -14.90 -4.58 4.61
C VAL A 397 -15.38 -4.21 6.02
N TYR A 398 -16.69 -4.30 6.29
CA TYR A 398 -17.23 -4.09 7.64
C TYR A 398 -16.79 -5.15 8.65
N ASP A 399 -16.67 -6.40 8.21
CA ASP A 399 -16.38 -7.57 9.05
C ASP A 399 -15.10 -8.25 8.58
N PRO A 400 -13.91 -7.72 8.93
CA PRO A 400 -12.64 -8.25 8.42
C PRO A 400 -12.29 -9.59 9.07
N LEU A 401 -11.93 -10.57 8.24
CA LEU A 401 -11.20 -11.76 8.68
C LEU A 401 -9.75 -11.55 8.26
N GLN A 402 -8.82 -11.58 9.21
CA GLN A 402 -7.41 -11.36 8.94
C GLN A 402 -6.64 -12.67 9.04
N ILE A 403 -5.79 -12.95 8.04
CA ILE A 403 -4.78 -14.00 8.07
C ILE A 403 -3.43 -13.30 7.95
N VAL A 404 -2.54 -13.46 8.92
CA VAL A 404 -1.17 -12.94 8.87
C VAL A 404 -0.23 -14.12 9.00
N HIS A 405 0.69 -14.24 8.05
CA HIS A 405 1.63 -15.35 7.96
C HIS A 405 2.89 -14.87 7.24
N GLN A 406 4.06 -15.21 7.76
CA GLN A 406 5.32 -15.02 7.06
C GLN A 406 5.65 -16.26 6.23
N PRO A 407 5.85 -16.13 4.90
CA PRO A 407 6.18 -17.25 4.05
C PRO A 407 7.42 -18.02 4.51
N LEU A 408 7.38 -19.35 4.43
CA LEU A 408 8.49 -20.20 4.84
C LEU A 408 9.70 -19.97 3.92
N PRO A 409 10.93 -19.91 4.47
CA PRO A 409 12.13 -20.00 3.67
C PRO A 409 12.31 -21.44 3.17
N CYS A 410 13.36 -21.70 2.40
CA CYS A 410 13.73 -23.09 2.13
C CYS A 410 13.96 -23.86 3.44
N MET A 411 13.40 -25.06 3.52
CA MET A 411 13.35 -25.86 4.75
C MET A 411 14.26 -27.09 4.60
N ASP A 412 15.09 -27.36 5.61
CA ASP A 412 15.97 -28.54 5.62
C ASP A 412 15.33 -29.70 6.38
N ASN A 413 15.18 -30.84 5.71
CA ASN A 413 14.60 -32.07 6.26
C ASN A 413 15.38 -32.59 7.47
N THR A 414 16.68 -32.32 7.57
CA THR A 414 17.51 -32.73 8.72
C THR A 414 17.22 -31.89 9.97
N LEU A 415 16.89 -30.61 9.80
CA LEU A 415 16.52 -29.71 10.88
C LEU A 415 15.04 -29.84 11.27
N TRP A 416 14.20 -30.24 10.32
CA TRP A 416 12.74 -30.35 10.49
C TRP A 416 12.22 -31.78 10.21
N PRO A 417 12.68 -32.80 10.96
CA PRO A 417 12.37 -34.21 10.68
C PRO A 417 10.89 -34.58 10.87
N ASN A 418 10.09 -33.69 11.44
CA ASN A 418 8.66 -33.91 11.73
C ASN A 418 7.73 -33.08 10.83
N GLY A 419 8.25 -32.52 9.73
CA GLY A 419 7.51 -31.63 8.84
C GLY A 419 7.76 -30.15 9.11
N TYR A 420 7.22 -29.31 8.23
CA TYR A 420 7.51 -27.89 8.17
C TYR A 420 6.44 -27.09 8.94
N PRO A 421 6.80 -26.44 10.05
CA PRO A 421 5.84 -25.67 10.83
C PRO A 421 5.36 -24.44 10.06
N VAL A 422 4.06 -24.21 10.05
CA VAL A 422 3.42 -23.02 9.50
C VAL A 422 2.73 -22.30 10.66
N TRP A 423 3.15 -21.06 10.93
CA TRP A 423 2.57 -20.21 11.96
C TRP A 423 1.71 -19.12 11.35
N ALA A 424 0.55 -18.83 11.95
CA ALA A 424 -0.29 -17.75 11.49
C ALA A 424 -1.00 -17.05 12.65
N ASN A 425 -1.30 -15.77 12.42
CA ASN A 425 -2.21 -14.98 13.23
C ASN A 425 -3.52 -14.86 12.49
N LEU A 426 -4.55 -15.48 13.05
CA LEU A 426 -5.89 -15.45 12.52
C LEU A 426 -6.78 -14.64 13.46
N ALA A 427 -7.50 -13.66 12.93
CA ALA A 427 -8.31 -12.76 13.75
C ALA A 427 -9.64 -12.41 13.07
N HIS A 428 -10.73 -12.53 13.84
CA HIS A 428 -12.06 -12.07 13.49
C HIS A 428 -12.82 -11.77 14.78
N ARG A 429 -13.72 -10.77 14.77
CA ARG A 429 -14.46 -10.37 15.99
C ARG A 429 -15.27 -11.51 16.63
N SER A 430 -15.73 -12.47 15.82
CA SER A 430 -16.50 -13.63 16.27
C SER A 430 -15.61 -14.78 16.78
N GLY A 431 -14.29 -14.68 16.64
CA GLY A 431 -13.37 -15.81 16.75
C GLY A 431 -13.30 -16.67 15.49
N ILE A 432 -12.33 -17.60 15.47
CA ILE A 432 -12.03 -18.51 14.35
C ILE A 432 -12.72 -19.86 14.60
N ALA A 433 -13.41 -20.37 13.59
CA ALA A 433 -14.09 -21.66 13.63
C ALA A 433 -13.19 -22.80 13.16
N SER A 434 -12.45 -22.58 12.08
CA SER A 434 -11.49 -23.52 11.54
C SER A 434 -10.43 -22.82 10.68
N ALA A 435 -9.27 -23.45 10.56
CA ALA A 435 -8.25 -23.04 9.62
C ALA A 435 -7.48 -24.26 9.10
N SER A 436 -7.04 -24.18 7.85
CA SER A 436 -6.29 -25.25 7.19
C SER A 436 -5.18 -24.68 6.33
N ILE A 437 -4.07 -25.42 6.26
CA ILE A 437 -3.00 -25.19 5.29
C ILE A 437 -3.29 -26.11 4.12
N TYR A 438 -3.37 -25.54 2.92
CA TYR A 438 -3.42 -26.29 1.68
C TYR A 438 -2.03 -26.28 1.06
N TYR A 439 -1.53 -27.43 0.62
CA TYR A 439 -0.21 -27.56 0.02
C TYR A 439 -0.20 -28.53 -1.17
N ALA A 440 0.74 -28.31 -2.08
CA ALA A 440 0.98 -29.15 -3.25
C ALA A 440 2.46 -29.08 -3.67
N THR A 441 2.94 -30.09 -4.40
CA THR A 441 4.28 -30.08 -5.03
C THR A 441 4.24 -29.65 -6.49
N ASN A 442 3.04 -29.38 -7.01
CA ASN A 442 2.76 -28.81 -8.32
C ASN A 442 1.54 -27.90 -8.15
N PRO A 443 1.61 -26.60 -8.48
CA PRO A 443 0.49 -25.67 -8.28
C PRO A 443 -0.74 -26.02 -9.13
N ASP A 444 -0.54 -26.68 -10.27
CA ASP A 444 -1.62 -27.19 -11.15
C ASP A 444 -2.11 -28.59 -10.72
N GLY A 445 -1.50 -29.16 -9.68
CA GLY A 445 -1.78 -30.51 -9.18
C GLY A 445 -2.89 -30.54 -8.11
N PRO A 446 -3.20 -31.74 -7.57
CA PRO A 446 -4.13 -31.86 -6.47
C PRO A 446 -3.54 -31.21 -5.21
N TRP A 447 -4.33 -30.34 -4.58
CA TRP A 447 -4.01 -29.74 -3.29
C TRP A 447 -4.40 -30.68 -2.15
N GLN A 448 -3.49 -30.88 -1.21
CA GLN A 448 -3.72 -31.58 0.03
C GLN A 448 -3.96 -30.56 1.15
N SER A 449 -4.69 -30.94 2.20
CA SER A 449 -4.90 -30.07 3.35
C SER A 449 -4.43 -30.72 4.65
N VAL A 450 -4.00 -29.89 5.58
CA VAL A 450 -3.71 -30.22 6.97
C VAL A 450 -4.32 -29.14 7.86
N ASP A 451 -4.66 -29.51 9.09
CA ASP A 451 -5.25 -28.57 10.05
C ASP A 451 -4.21 -27.55 10.52
N LEU A 452 -4.68 -26.32 10.75
CA LEU A 452 -3.94 -25.24 11.38
C LEU A 452 -4.65 -24.90 12.70
N PRO A 453 -4.43 -25.69 13.76
CA PRO A 453 -5.12 -25.51 15.04
C PRO A 453 -4.59 -24.30 15.82
N ASP A 454 -5.35 -23.91 16.85
CA ASP A 454 -4.93 -22.94 17.86
C ASP A 454 -3.57 -23.31 18.49
N TYR A 455 -2.74 -22.31 18.69
CA TYR A 455 -1.45 -22.41 19.33
C TYR A 455 -1.40 -21.42 20.51
N LEU A 456 -1.65 -21.94 21.71
CA LEU A 456 -1.84 -21.16 22.93
C LEU A 456 -0.56 -21.12 23.79
N MET A 457 0.55 -20.62 23.23
CA MET A 457 1.76 -20.36 24.03
C MET A 457 1.90 -18.86 24.32
N ASP A 458 1.99 -18.52 25.60
CA ASP A 458 1.99 -17.14 26.13
C ASP A 458 3.21 -16.29 25.69
N ASP A 459 4.23 -16.90 25.10
CA ASP A 459 5.50 -16.26 24.72
C ASP A 459 5.63 -15.97 23.22
N THR A 460 4.62 -16.30 22.41
CA THR A 460 4.67 -16.05 20.96
C THR A 460 3.62 -15.05 20.50
N THR A 461 3.96 -14.33 19.42
CA THR A 461 2.99 -13.46 18.73
C THR A 461 2.02 -14.24 17.86
N TRP A 462 2.13 -15.58 17.75
CA TRP A 462 1.40 -16.43 16.81
C TRP A 462 0.22 -17.13 17.47
N THR A 463 -0.98 -17.07 16.88
CA THR A 463 -2.18 -17.70 17.46
C THR A 463 -2.46 -19.10 16.95
N HIS A 464 -1.88 -19.52 15.82
CA HIS A 464 -2.10 -20.84 15.21
C HIS A 464 -0.80 -21.47 14.72
N LYS A 465 -0.72 -22.81 14.77
CA LYS A 465 0.44 -23.57 14.28
C LYS A 465 0.03 -24.94 13.73
N GLY A 466 0.36 -25.18 12.46
CA GLY A 466 0.18 -26.46 11.78
C GLY A 466 1.49 -26.95 11.16
N TYR A 467 1.48 -28.11 10.52
CA TYR A 467 2.68 -28.68 9.89
C TYR A 467 2.36 -29.23 8.50
N ILE A 468 3.07 -28.73 7.49
CA ILE A 468 3.11 -29.38 6.18
C ILE A 468 3.99 -30.64 6.32
N PRO A 469 3.54 -31.84 5.90
CA PRO A 469 4.34 -33.05 5.95
C PRO A 469 5.62 -32.96 5.14
N LEU A 470 6.65 -33.69 5.57
CA LEU A 470 7.92 -33.81 4.86
C LEU A 470 7.71 -34.15 3.39
N GLN A 471 8.53 -33.51 2.54
CA GLN A 471 8.57 -33.76 1.10
C GLN A 471 10.00 -34.18 0.73
N PRO A 472 10.18 -34.94 -0.37
CA PRO A 472 11.50 -35.33 -0.84
C PRO A 472 12.40 -34.11 -1.01
N ALA A 473 13.70 -34.24 -0.70
CA ALA A 473 14.66 -33.16 -0.91
C ALA A 473 14.71 -32.71 -2.38
N GLY A 474 14.89 -31.40 -2.61
CA GLY A 474 14.86 -30.79 -3.94
C GLY A 474 13.45 -30.53 -4.47
N THR A 475 12.41 -30.72 -3.66
CA THR A 475 11.02 -30.42 -4.05
C THR A 475 10.71 -28.97 -3.78
N THR A 476 9.96 -28.33 -4.68
CA THR A 476 9.29 -27.05 -4.40
C THR A 476 7.88 -27.34 -3.88
N VAL A 477 7.57 -26.81 -2.70
CA VAL A 477 6.25 -26.91 -2.08
C VAL A 477 5.54 -25.58 -2.24
N TYR A 478 4.31 -25.64 -2.73
CA TYR A 478 3.39 -24.53 -2.90
C TYR A 478 2.31 -24.63 -1.83
N TYR A 479 1.95 -23.53 -1.18
CA TYR A 479 0.97 -23.58 -0.10
C TYR A 479 0.20 -22.26 0.09
N TYR A 480 -0.98 -22.34 0.68
CA TYR A 480 -1.79 -21.21 1.13
C TYR A 480 -2.56 -21.56 2.41
N ILE A 481 -3.12 -20.56 3.07
CA ILE A 481 -3.95 -20.75 4.27
C ILE A 481 -5.39 -20.36 3.95
N GLU A 482 -6.35 -21.18 4.36
CA GLU A 482 -7.77 -20.84 4.41
C GLU A 482 -8.22 -20.78 5.87
N ALA A 483 -9.00 -19.77 6.22
CA ALA A 483 -9.59 -19.63 7.55
C ALA A 483 -11.08 -19.34 7.42
N THR A 484 -11.86 -19.87 8.36
CA THR A 484 -13.30 -19.62 8.51
C THR A 484 -13.56 -19.09 9.91
N ALA A 485 -14.24 -17.95 10.01
CA ALA A 485 -14.68 -17.35 11.26
C ALA A 485 -15.97 -18.01 11.80
N ASN A 486 -16.25 -17.85 13.08
CA ASN A 486 -17.52 -18.31 13.69
C ASN A 486 -18.77 -17.65 13.08
N SER A 487 -18.63 -16.51 12.39
CA SER A 487 -19.70 -15.90 11.59
C SER A 487 -20.02 -16.66 10.30
N GLY A 488 -19.19 -17.64 9.92
CA GLY A 488 -19.26 -18.35 8.64
C GLY A 488 -18.50 -17.67 7.50
N LYS A 489 -17.89 -16.50 7.74
CA LYS A 489 -17.03 -15.84 6.76
C LYS A 489 -15.75 -16.66 6.56
N SER A 490 -15.36 -16.89 5.31
CA SER A 490 -14.12 -17.59 4.95
C SER A 490 -13.29 -16.76 3.98
N ILE A 491 -11.98 -16.73 4.18
CA ILE A 491 -11.02 -16.14 3.24
C ILE A 491 -9.82 -17.05 3.06
N ARG A 492 -9.04 -16.76 2.01
CA ARG A 492 -7.74 -17.40 1.75
C ARG A 492 -6.64 -16.36 1.73
N ARG A 493 -5.42 -16.80 2.03
CA ARG A 493 -4.22 -16.00 1.86
C ARG A 493 -3.10 -16.83 1.21
N PRO A 494 -2.52 -16.40 0.07
CA PRO A 494 -2.87 -15.20 -0.70
C PRO A 494 -4.33 -15.20 -1.21
N MET A 495 -4.91 -14.01 -1.43
CA MET A 495 -6.35 -13.87 -1.76
C MET A 495 -6.79 -14.62 -3.04
N PRO A 496 -5.95 -14.73 -4.09
CA PRO A 496 -6.30 -15.50 -5.29
C PRO A 496 -6.15 -17.01 -5.16
N ALA A 497 -5.88 -17.57 -3.98
CA ALA A 497 -5.70 -19.03 -3.85
C ALA A 497 -6.95 -19.83 -4.31
N PRO A 498 -6.77 -21.00 -4.97
CA PRO A 498 -5.51 -21.72 -5.18
C PRO A 498 -4.66 -21.23 -6.36
N GLU A 499 -5.12 -20.26 -7.16
CA GLU A 499 -4.35 -19.71 -8.27
C GLU A 499 -3.16 -18.84 -7.81
N GLY A 500 -3.18 -18.37 -6.55
CA GLY A 500 -2.07 -17.71 -5.88
C GLY A 500 -1.61 -18.47 -4.65
N TRP A 501 -0.29 -18.46 -4.39
CA TRP A 501 0.33 -19.27 -3.36
C TRP A 501 1.65 -18.68 -2.87
N TRP A 502 2.08 -19.10 -1.70
CA TRP A 502 3.49 -19.04 -1.29
C TRP A 502 4.23 -20.29 -1.74
N GLN A 503 5.55 -20.25 -1.72
CA GLN A 503 6.36 -21.42 -2.02
C GLN A 503 7.64 -21.46 -1.18
N PHE A 504 8.16 -22.66 -0.95
CA PHE A 504 9.48 -22.90 -0.39
C PHE A 504 10.13 -24.13 -1.01
N CYS A 505 11.47 -24.20 -0.97
CA CYS A 505 12.21 -25.37 -1.42
C CYS A 505 12.58 -26.29 -0.25
N THR A 506 12.66 -27.59 -0.49
CA THR A 506 13.08 -28.57 0.52
C THR A 506 14.53 -28.98 0.28
N LEU A 507 15.30 -29.01 1.35
CA LEU A 507 16.72 -29.33 1.33
C LEU A 507 16.96 -30.59 2.17
N GLU A 508 18.07 -31.25 1.91
CA GLU A 508 18.57 -32.32 2.77
C GLU A 508 20.08 -32.14 2.87
N THR A 509 20.53 -31.71 4.04
CA THR A 509 21.97 -31.63 4.31
C THR A 509 22.50 -33.03 4.54
N VAL A 510 23.06 -33.63 3.49
CA VAL A 510 23.91 -34.82 3.63
C VAL A 510 25.21 -34.39 4.29
N GLY A 511 25.34 -34.70 5.57
CA GLY A 511 26.59 -34.54 6.30
C GLY A 511 27.67 -35.41 5.65
N VAL A 512 28.44 -34.84 4.73
CA VAL A 512 29.84 -35.21 4.68
C VAL A 512 30.42 -34.52 5.91
N GLU A 513 30.88 -35.30 6.90
CA GLU A 513 31.78 -34.77 7.93
C GLU A 513 33.06 -34.28 7.23
N ALA A 514 33.00 -33.10 6.63
CA ALA A 514 34.18 -32.28 6.53
C ALA A 514 34.50 -31.90 7.97
N PRO A 515 35.72 -32.18 8.48
CA PRO A 515 36.09 -31.76 9.82
C PRO A 515 35.76 -30.27 9.94
N SER A 516 34.88 -29.93 10.89
CA SER A 516 34.39 -28.56 11.06
C SER A 516 35.62 -27.65 11.17
N VAL A 517 35.79 -26.78 10.16
CA VAL A 517 36.91 -25.83 10.15
C VAL A 517 36.66 -24.74 11.18
N ALA A 518 35.40 -24.50 11.56
CA ALA A 518 34.98 -23.63 12.65
C ALA A 518 33.82 -24.25 13.45
N GLN A 519 33.82 -24.04 14.78
CA GLN A 519 32.78 -24.48 15.71
C GLN A 519 32.36 -23.31 16.62
N LEU A 520 31.06 -23.19 16.87
CA LEU A 520 30.53 -22.35 17.95
C LEU A 520 30.84 -23.00 19.30
N LEU A 521 31.29 -22.20 20.26
CA LEU A 521 31.46 -22.58 21.66
C LEU A 521 30.29 -22.03 22.49
N ASP A 522 30.22 -22.42 23.76
CA ASP A 522 29.15 -21.98 24.67
C ASP A 522 29.03 -20.46 24.71
N ILE A 523 27.85 -19.97 24.36
CA ILE A 523 27.49 -18.55 24.37
C ILE A 523 27.29 -18.10 25.81
N TYR A 524 27.83 -16.93 26.18
CA TYR A 524 27.72 -16.40 27.54
C TYR A 524 27.59 -14.86 27.58
N PRO A 525 26.88 -14.31 28.59
CA PRO A 525 26.12 -15.01 29.61
C PRO A 525 24.88 -15.73 29.02
N ASN A 526 24.47 -16.83 29.65
CA ASN A 526 23.23 -17.54 29.33
C ASN A 526 22.46 -17.80 30.64
N PRO A 527 21.33 -17.10 30.91
CA PRO A 527 20.59 -16.22 30.01
C PRO A 527 21.38 -14.97 29.57
N ALA A 528 21.16 -14.55 28.33
CA ALA A 528 21.81 -13.37 27.75
C ALA A 528 21.45 -12.08 28.51
N SER A 529 22.42 -11.19 28.69
CA SER A 529 22.21 -9.86 29.27
C SER A 529 23.25 -8.86 28.75
N ALA A 530 22.80 -7.65 28.41
CA ALA A 530 23.61 -6.54 27.89
C ALA A 530 24.44 -6.84 26.63
N ILE A 531 25.60 -7.51 26.78
CA ILE A 531 26.50 -7.92 25.69
C ILE A 531 26.66 -9.43 25.76
N THR A 532 26.26 -10.11 24.69
CA THR A 532 26.38 -11.56 24.57
C THR A 532 27.66 -11.89 23.82
N VAL A 533 28.46 -12.82 24.34
CA VAL A 533 29.68 -13.28 23.67
C VAL A 533 29.36 -14.54 22.90
N ILE A 534 29.66 -14.52 21.60
CA ILE A 534 29.55 -15.66 20.69
C ILE A 534 30.97 -16.15 20.35
N PRO A 535 31.56 -17.01 21.18
CA PRO A 535 32.89 -17.57 20.93
C PRO A 535 32.85 -18.59 19.79
N VAL A 536 33.75 -18.43 18.81
CA VAL A 536 33.96 -19.35 17.70
C VAL A 536 35.40 -19.84 17.72
N SER A 537 35.62 -21.14 17.54
CA SER A 537 36.94 -21.75 17.40
C SER A 537 37.11 -22.30 16.01
N ALA A 538 38.14 -21.87 15.28
CA ALA A 538 38.45 -22.40 13.96
C ALA A 538 39.82 -23.12 13.92
N SER A 539 39.92 -24.25 13.21
CA SER A 539 41.17 -25.00 13.03
C SER A 539 42.07 -24.39 11.95
N ALA A 540 41.50 -23.62 11.02
CA ALA A 540 42.20 -22.81 10.01
C ALA A 540 41.39 -21.54 9.70
N GLY A 541 42.01 -20.54 9.07
CA GLY A 541 41.30 -19.34 8.62
C GLY A 541 40.26 -19.73 7.56
N THR A 542 38.99 -19.35 7.78
CA THR A 542 37.88 -19.74 6.91
C THR A 542 36.89 -18.61 6.76
N TRP A 543 36.24 -18.51 5.60
CA TRP A 543 35.10 -17.61 5.44
C TRP A 543 33.85 -18.23 6.08
N GLY A 544 33.03 -17.43 6.77
CA GLY A 544 31.81 -17.91 7.40
C GLY A 544 30.87 -16.80 7.87
N GLN A 545 29.64 -17.21 8.21
CA GLN A 545 28.62 -16.35 8.79
C GLN A 545 28.18 -16.86 10.16
N ILE A 546 27.88 -15.94 11.07
CA ILE A 546 27.29 -16.22 12.38
C ILE A 546 25.91 -15.60 12.38
N GLN A 547 24.89 -16.44 12.54
CA GLN A 547 23.49 -16.05 12.42
C GLN A 547 22.73 -16.45 13.68
N VAL A 548 21.90 -15.54 14.18
CA VAL A 548 20.97 -15.79 15.27
C VAL A 548 19.61 -16.06 14.68
N PHE A 549 19.04 -17.21 15.02
CA PHE A 549 17.66 -17.55 14.72
C PHE A 549 16.87 -17.53 16.01
N ASN A 550 15.62 -17.08 15.96
CA ASN A 550 14.73 -17.24 17.11
C ASN A 550 14.25 -18.70 17.22
N ALA A 551 13.54 -19.02 18.31
CA ALA A 551 13.00 -20.37 18.54
C ALA A 551 12.02 -20.85 17.44
N LEU A 552 11.60 -19.95 16.55
CA LEU A 552 10.70 -20.22 15.42
C LEU A 552 11.48 -20.45 14.10
N GLY A 553 12.81 -20.45 14.14
CA GLY A 553 13.67 -20.63 12.96
C GLY A 553 13.76 -19.39 12.06
N GLN A 554 13.24 -18.23 12.49
CA GLN A 554 13.35 -16.98 11.74
C GLN A 554 14.73 -16.36 12.00
N LEU A 555 15.41 -15.91 10.94
CA LEU A 555 16.69 -15.21 11.06
C LEU A 555 16.45 -13.84 11.73
N VAL A 556 17.03 -13.67 12.92
CA VAL A 556 16.98 -12.43 13.71
C VAL A 556 18.10 -11.49 13.30
N GLU A 557 19.33 -12.02 13.22
CA GLU A 557 20.53 -11.22 13.00
C GLU A 557 21.65 -12.03 12.34
N THR A 558 22.43 -11.39 11.47
CA THR A 558 23.73 -11.90 11.02
C THR A 558 24.81 -11.13 11.79
N VAL A 559 25.31 -11.71 12.88
CA VAL A 559 26.29 -11.11 13.80
C VAL A 559 27.63 -10.88 13.12
N TYR A 560 28.01 -11.79 12.22
CA TYR A 560 29.26 -11.69 11.48
C TYR A 560 29.12 -12.33 10.11
N SER A 561 29.79 -11.74 9.11
CA SER A 561 29.95 -12.31 7.78
C SER A 561 31.32 -11.92 7.24
N GLY A 562 32.24 -12.87 7.14
CA GLY A 562 33.61 -12.57 6.72
C GLY A 562 34.59 -13.69 7.02
N ASN A 563 35.88 -13.34 7.06
CA ASN A 563 36.95 -14.29 7.31
C ASN A 563 37.16 -14.51 8.82
N ILE A 564 36.79 -15.69 9.32
CA ILE A 564 37.02 -16.17 10.67
C ILE A 564 38.47 -16.66 10.77
N PRO A 565 39.32 -16.03 11.61
CA PRO A 565 40.71 -16.44 11.72
C PRO A 565 40.84 -17.77 12.47
N ALA A 566 41.93 -18.50 12.22
CA ALA A 566 42.27 -19.71 12.97
C ALA A 566 42.44 -19.39 14.47
N GLY A 567 42.00 -20.30 15.33
CA GLY A 567 41.98 -20.14 16.78
C GLY A 567 40.62 -19.69 17.32
N LYS A 568 40.60 -19.23 18.58
CA LYS A 568 39.38 -18.73 19.23
C LYS A 568 39.20 -17.24 18.98
N THR A 569 38.02 -16.87 18.48
CA THR A 569 37.61 -15.48 18.25
C THR A 569 36.24 -15.25 18.89
N ASN A 570 36.07 -14.11 19.53
CA ASN A 570 34.79 -13.73 20.12
C ASN A 570 34.09 -12.74 19.20
N TYR A 571 32.81 -13.00 18.95
CA TYR A 571 31.88 -12.08 18.29
C TYR A 571 30.85 -11.62 19.32
N PHE A 572 30.15 -10.52 19.02
CA PHE A 572 29.27 -9.83 19.96
C PHE A 572 27.97 -9.43 19.28
#